data_AF-A0A7S3GMS5-F1
#
_entry.id   AF-A0A7S3GMS5-F1
#
_cell.length_a   1.000
_cell.length_b   1.000
_cell.length_c   1.000
_cell.angle_alpha   90.00
_cell.angle_beta   90.00
_cell.angle_gamma   90.00
#
_symmetry.space_group_name_H-M   'P 1'
#
loop_
_entity.id
_entity.type
_entity.pdbx_description
1 polymer ?
#
loop_
_entity_poly.entity_id
_entity_poly.type
_entity_poly.pdbx_seq_one_letter_code
_entity_poly.pdbx_strand_id
1 'polypeptide(L)'
;IENTFGRSCVGTTEIMAPELICAKMMIFPQGFVKKMHGPFTFKSPAIDPPGFGIVSQRPDGKGAMVNGVEATGQAADKKIGDGWAISKINGIDILNMPFIKDFNEIGAGTKTGVQAIAEILGSLGDGPFTAEFIEMPRREFDYKVDMWSLGIVLYTMIAGKVPFKKENDIVEGKYDEAPIAGASADAKDIIGALLNVIAAERPTCEQLMQHPWVANAMTKA
;
A
#
# COMPACT_ATOMS: atom_id res chain seq x y z
N ILE A 1 14.35 32.67 5.69
CA ILE A 1 13.59 31.92 4.66
C ILE A 1 13.33 30.57 5.28
N GLU A 2 12.14 30.42 5.88
CA GLU A 2 11.74 29.21 6.59
C GLU A 2 11.63 28.06 5.59
N ASN A 3 12.47 27.04 5.76
CA ASN A 3 12.33 25.79 5.02
C ASN A 3 11.02 25.13 5.44
N THR A 4 10.06 25.20 4.54
CA THR A 4 8.76 24.54 4.64
C THR A 4 9.02 23.04 4.66
N PHE A 5 8.95 22.43 5.85
CA PHE A 5 8.96 20.98 5.98
C PHE A 5 7.65 20.44 5.38
N GLY A 6 7.75 19.81 4.21
CA GLY A 6 6.65 19.05 3.62
C GLY A 6 6.25 17.93 4.58
N ARG A 7 5.10 18.07 5.24
CA ARG A 7 4.44 16.95 5.89
C ARG A 7 4.13 15.93 4.80
N SER A 8 4.53 14.67 4.99
CA SER A 8 4.10 13.57 4.12
C SER A 8 2.57 13.57 4.08
N CYS A 9 2.05 14.01 2.95
CA CYS A 9 0.64 13.95 2.62
C CYS A 9 0.31 12.47 2.42
N VAL A 10 -0.03 11.74 3.47
CA VAL A 10 -1.01 10.67 3.29
C VAL A 10 -2.29 11.43 2.96
N GLY A 11 -2.45 11.75 1.67
CA GLY A 11 -3.49 12.63 1.15
C GLY A 11 -4.87 12.13 1.56
N THR A 12 -5.86 12.99 1.45
CA THR A 12 -7.27 12.59 1.51
C THR A 12 -7.45 11.31 0.72
N THR A 13 -8.12 10.32 1.32
CA THR A 13 -8.34 8.98 0.75
C THR A 13 -8.91 8.99 -0.66
N GLU A 14 -9.56 10.09 -1.03
CA GLU A 14 -10.23 10.35 -2.29
C GLU A 14 -9.28 10.45 -3.50
N ILE A 15 -7.99 10.75 -3.30
CA ILE A 15 -7.03 10.95 -4.39
C ILE A 15 -5.93 9.88 -4.46
N MET A 16 -5.83 9.00 -3.47
CA MET A 16 -4.75 8.01 -3.42
C MET A 16 -4.89 6.97 -4.54
N ALA A 17 -3.76 6.62 -5.16
CA ALA A 17 -3.71 5.56 -6.17
C ALA A 17 -4.00 4.18 -5.53
N PRO A 18 -4.61 3.23 -6.26
CA PRO A 18 -4.96 1.90 -5.77
C PRO A 18 -3.80 1.15 -5.13
N GLU A 19 -2.58 1.25 -5.67
CA GLU A 19 -1.37 0.62 -5.13
C GLU A 19 -0.98 1.18 -3.76
N LEU A 20 -1.20 2.47 -3.52
CA LEU A 20 -0.94 3.10 -2.21
C LEU A 20 -2.00 2.71 -1.20
N ILE A 21 -3.26 2.60 -1.63
CA ILE A 21 -4.37 2.11 -0.80
C ILE A 21 -4.19 0.64 -0.48
N CYS A 22 -3.80 -0.19 -1.45
CA CYS A 22 -3.49 -1.61 -1.25
C CYS A 22 -2.34 -1.78 -0.25
N ALA A 23 -1.26 -1.00 -0.39
CA ALA A 23 -0.15 -1.01 0.56
C ALA A 23 -0.57 -0.50 1.95
N LYS A 24 -1.51 0.45 2.04
CA LYS A 24 -2.10 0.92 3.31
C LYS A 24 -3.03 -0.12 3.93
N MET A 25 -3.85 -0.80 3.15
CA MET A 25 -4.87 -1.74 3.63
C MET A 25 -4.33 -3.16 3.79
N MET A 26 -3.10 -3.42 3.37
CA MET A 26 -2.51 -4.77 3.26
C MET A 26 -3.29 -5.71 2.36
N ILE A 27 -3.80 -5.16 1.27
CA ILE A 27 -4.51 -5.91 0.25
C ILE A 27 -3.59 -6.03 -0.96
N PHE A 28 -3.69 -7.14 -1.67
CA PHE A 28 -2.99 -7.32 -2.92
C PHE A 28 -3.86 -6.78 -4.06
N PRO A 29 -3.34 -5.88 -4.91
CA PRO A 29 -4.09 -5.44 -6.08
C PRO A 29 -4.40 -6.64 -6.98
N GLN A 30 -5.48 -6.54 -7.74
CA GLN A 30 -5.90 -7.61 -8.64
C GLN A 30 -4.78 -7.95 -9.64
N GLY A 31 -4.44 -9.24 -9.77
CA GLY A 31 -3.37 -9.71 -10.65
C GLY A 31 -1.96 -9.64 -10.05
N PHE A 32 -1.79 -9.15 -8.82
CA PHE A 32 -0.48 -9.13 -8.17
C PHE A 32 0.01 -10.54 -7.82
N VAL A 33 1.22 -10.88 -8.29
CA VAL A 33 1.85 -12.17 -7.97
C VAL A 33 2.38 -12.12 -6.54
N LYS A 34 1.70 -12.83 -5.65
CA LYS A 34 2.10 -12.97 -4.24
C LYS A 34 3.40 -13.74 -4.14
N LYS A 35 4.43 -13.14 -3.55
CA LYS A 35 5.70 -13.82 -3.28
C LYS A 35 5.78 -14.21 -1.81
N MET A 36 5.84 -15.51 -1.57
CA MET A 36 5.92 -16.10 -0.23
C MET A 36 7.37 -16.38 0.15
N HIS A 37 7.67 -16.27 1.45
CA HIS A 37 9.00 -16.48 2.02
C HIS A 37 8.91 -17.33 3.29
N GLY A 38 9.89 -18.22 3.48
CA GLY A 38 9.91 -19.18 4.60
C GLY A 38 9.41 -20.57 4.18
N PRO A 39 8.95 -21.41 5.13
CA PRO A 39 8.80 -21.11 6.55
C PRO A 39 10.15 -20.92 7.26
N PHE A 40 10.20 -19.99 8.18
CA PHE A 40 11.35 -19.69 9.01
C PHE A 40 11.09 -20.14 10.44
N THR A 41 12.02 -20.91 11.02
CA THR A 41 11.92 -21.33 12.43
C THR A 41 12.58 -20.32 13.35
N PHE A 42 11.82 -19.85 14.33
CA PHE A 42 12.23 -18.94 15.39
C PHE A 42 12.23 -19.67 16.72
N LYS A 43 13.17 -19.32 17.59
CA LYS A 43 13.16 -19.70 19.00
C LYS A 43 12.00 -19.01 19.71
N SER A 44 11.66 -19.54 20.88
CA SER A 44 10.65 -18.97 21.75
C SER A 44 10.85 -17.47 21.97
N PRO A 45 9.81 -16.62 21.78
CA PRO A 45 9.86 -15.19 22.07
C PRO A 45 10.22 -14.87 23.53
N ALA A 46 10.01 -15.81 24.46
CA ALA A 46 10.40 -15.69 25.85
C ALA A 46 11.93 -15.72 26.04
N ILE A 47 12.63 -16.48 25.20
CA ILE A 47 14.09 -16.64 25.24
C ILE A 47 14.78 -15.54 24.44
N ASP A 48 14.30 -15.30 23.22
CA ASP A 48 14.91 -14.35 22.29
C ASP A 48 13.79 -13.73 21.45
N PRO A 49 13.60 -12.39 21.49
CA PRO A 49 12.61 -11.77 20.63
C PRO A 49 12.91 -12.11 19.16
N PRO A 50 11.88 -12.34 18.35
CA PRO A 50 12.12 -12.68 16.95
C PRO A 50 12.72 -11.49 16.17
N GLY A 51 12.59 -10.27 16.71
CA GLY A 51 13.45 -9.12 16.36
C GLY A 51 13.04 -8.38 15.09
N PHE A 52 11.92 -8.68 14.50
CA PHE A 52 11.34 -7.85 13.46
C PHE A 52 11.00 -6.44 14.07
N GLY A 53 11.33 -5.30 13.47
CA GLY A 53 11.03 -4.01 14.11
C GLY A 53 11.02 -2.81 13.17
N ILE A 54 10.13 -1.85 13.43
CA ILE A 54 10.20 -0.54 12.78
C ILE A 54 11.31 0.25 13.47
N VAL A 55 12.45 0.45 12.80
CA VAL A 55 13.43 1.43 13.26
C VAL A 55 12.96 2.79 12.74
N SER A 56 12.07 3.41 13.51
CA SER A 56 11.81 4.83 13.32
C SER A 56 11.59 5.55 14.62
N GLN A 57 12.62 6.24 15.08
CA GLN A 57 12.43 7.38 15.97
C GLN A 57 12.58 8.63 15.14
N ARG A 58 11.60 9.54 15.26
CA ARG A 58 11.87 10.93 14.87
C ARG A 58 13.10 11.43 15.62
N PRO A 59 13.94 12.29 15.02
CA PRO A 59 15.04 12.95 15.70
C PRO A 59 14.60 13.74 16.95
N ASP A 60 13.32 14.13 17.02
CA ASP A 60 12.71 14.85 18.15
C ASP A 60 12.19 13.95 19.28
N GLY A 61 12.31 12.62 19.14
CA GLY A 61 11.83 11.63 20.11
C GLY A 61 10.30 11.53 20.23
N LYS A 62 9.52 12.24 19.40
CA LYS A 62 8.05 12.31 19.49
C LYS A 62 7.37 11.55 18.35
N GLY A 63 7.23 10.24 18.54
CA GLY A 63 6.48 9.36 17.63
C GLY A 63 7.34 8.74 16.53
N ALA A 64 6.76 7.77 15.83
CA ALA A 64 7.41 7.03 14.76
C ALA A 64 7.41 7.81 13.43
N MET A 65 8.47 7.66 12.62
CA MET A 65 8.47 8.00 11.19
C MET A 65 8.73 6.73 10.40
N VAL A 66 7.69 5.96 10.07
CA VAL A 66 7.87 4.64 9.45
C VAL A 66 8.61 4.78 8.10
N ASN A 67 9.94 4.66 8.13
CA ASN A 67 10.82 4.61 6.95
C ASN A 67 11.11 3.17 6.53
N GLY A 68 10.47 2.19 7.18
CA GLY A 68 10.61 0.76 6.92
C GLY A 68 10.62 -0.07 8.20
N VAL A 69 10.48 -1.39 8.03
CA VAL A 69 10.74 -2.42 9.04
C VAL A 69 12.16 -2.93 8.79
N GLU A 70 13.07 -2.73 9.75
CA GLU A 70 14.39 -3.36 9.74
C GLU A 70 14.35 -4.66 10.56
N ALA A 71 14.92 -5.72 9.98
CA ALA A 71 15.09 -6.98 10.69
C ALA A 71 16.20 -6.85 11.74
N THR A 72 15.88 -7.11 13.00
CA THR A 72 16.82 -7.24 14.13
C THR A 72 16.68 -8.64 14.76
N GLY A 73 17.51 -8.97 15.77
CA GLY A 73 17.45 -10.26 16.46
C GLY A 73 17.45 -11.47 15.52
N GLN A 74 16.58 -12.45 15.78
CA GLN A 74 16.48 -13.67 14.96
C GLN A 74 16.06 -13.42 13.51
N ALA A 75 15.35 -12.32 13.21
CA ALA A 75 14.91 -11.98 11.86
C ALA A 75 16.07 -11.48 10.98
N ALA A 76 17.05 -10.78 11.57
CA ALA A 76 18.22 -10.27 10.86
C ALA A 76 19.02 -11.41 10.23
N ASP A 77 19.27 -12.47 11.02
CA ASP A 77 19.98 -13.67 10.57
C ASP A 77 19.29 -14.38 9.41
N LYS A 78 17.96 -14.24 9.31
CA LYS A 78 17.12 -14.86 8.29
C LYS A 78 16.92 -13.99 7.05
N LYS A 79 17.55 -12.80 7.00
CA LYS A 79 17.46 -11.85 5.88
C LYS A 79 16.02 -11.50 5.50
N ILE A 80 15.16 -11.32 6.50
CA ILE A 80 13.77 -10.94 6.28
C ILE A 80 13.74 -9.48 5.81
N GLY A 81 13.09 -9.25 4.66
CA GLY A 81 13.09 -7.96 3.99
C GLY A 81 12.12 -6.95 4.57
N ASP A 82 12.39 -5.67 4.30
CA ASP A 82 11.43 -4.59 4.54
C ASP A 82 10.17 -4.78 3.67
N GLY A 83 9.01 -4.43 4.22
CA GLY A 83 7.72 -4.57 3.56
C GLY A 83 7.18 -6.01 3.49
N TRP A 84 7.70 -6.95 4.26
CA TRP A 84 7.11 -8.30 4.36
C TRP A 84 6.14 -8.40 5.53
N ALA A 85 4.94 -8.94 5.29
CA ALA A 85 3.94 -9.21 6.31
C ALA A 85 3.97 -10.68 6.74
N ILE A 86 3.63 -10.96 8.00
CA ILE A 86 3.46 -12.35 8.44
C ILE A 86 2.16 -12.89 7.85
N SER A 87 2.29 -13.98 7.11
CA SER A 87 1.16 -14.64 6.46
C SER A 87 0.63 -15.84 7.24
N LYS A 88 1.55 -16.61 7.84
CA LYS A 88 1.21 -17.78 8.65
C LYS A 88 2.11 -17.88 9.85
N ILE A 89 1.55 -18.42 10.93
CA ILE A 89 2.28 -18.83 12.13
C ILE A 89 1.92 -20.27 12.45
N ASN A 90 2.92 -21.14 12.58
CA ASN A 90 2.74 -22.58 12.80
C ASN A 90 1.76 -23.23 11.80
N GLY A 91 1.76 -22.75 10.54
CA GLY A 91 0.87 -23.21 9.48
C GLY A 91 -0.55 -22.63 9.50
N ILE A 92 -0.92 -21.85 10.51
CA ILE A 92 -2.22 -21.16 10.59
C ILE A 92 -2.16 -19.88 9.77
N ASP A 93 -3.09 -19.70 8.83
CA ASP A 93 -3.24 -18.46 8.05
C ASP A 93 -3.82 -17.35 8.92
N ILE A 94 -3.08 -16.25 9.02
CA ILE A 94 -3.44 -15.08 9.82
C ILE A 94 -3.70 -13.83 8.98
N LEU A 95 -3.52 -13.89 7.64
CA LEU A 95 -3.64 -12.72 6.76
C LEU A 95 -5.04 -12.10 6.76
N ASN A 96 -6.06 -12.91 7.04
CA ASN A 96 -7.46 -12.46 7.06
C ASN A 96 -7.99 -12.20 8.48
N MET A 97 -7.13 -12.24 9.51
CA MET A 97 -7.58 -12.00 10.88
C MET A 97 -7.83 -10.50 11.12
N PRO A 98 -8.92 -10.11 11.82
CA PRO A 98 -9.32 -8.70 11.96
C PRO A 98 -8.24 -7.77 12.53
N PHE A 99 -7.37 -8.31 13.39
CA PHE A 99 -6.31 -7.58 14.10
C PHE A 99 -4.95 -7.62 13.38
N ILE A 100 -4.82 -8.37 12.28
CA ILE A 100 -3.53 -8.54 11.61
C ILE A 100 -3.05 -7.25 10.93
N LYS A 101 -3.99 -6.40 10.53
CA LYS A 101 -3.72 -5.09 9.94
C LYS A 101 -3.08 -4.17 10.97
N ASP A 102 -3.69 -4.04 12.15
CA ASP A 102 -3.12 -3.23 13.24
C ASP A 102 -1.76 -3.80 13.67
N PHE A 103 -1.64 -5.13 13.70
CA PHE A 103 -0.38 -5.80 14.00
C PHE A 103 0.72 -5.43 12.99
N ASN A 104 0.50 -5.61 11.69
CA ASN A 104 1.46 -5.25 10.64
C ASN A 104 1.74 -3.74 10.55
N GLU A 105 0.77 -2.87 10.89
CA GLU A 105 0.97 -1.40 10.94
C GLU A 105 1.74 -0.92 12.17
N ILE A 106 1.51 -1.52 13.34
CA ILE A 106 2.14 -1.15 14.62
C ILE A 106 3.57 -1.76 14.73
N GLY A 107 3.98 -2.48 13.69
CA GLY A 107 5.20 -3.27 13.69
C GLY A 107 4.85 -4.68 14.10
N ALA A 108 4.36 -5.47 13.13
CA ALA A 108 4.10 -6.91 13.26
C ALA A 108 5.32 -7.65 13.77
N GLY A 109 6.45 -6.98 13.68
CA GLY A 109 7.66 -7.48 14.16
C GLY A 109 7.94 -7.45 15.66
N THR A 110 7.34 -6.50 16.37
CA THR A 110 7.74 -6.24 17.75
C THR A 110 7.49 -7.48 18.62
N LYS A 111 8.34 -7.71 19.63
CA LYS A 111 8.18 -8.80 20.61
C LYS A 111 6.73 -8.88 21.10
N THR A 112 6.15 -7.72 21.39
CA THR A 112 4.77 -7.57 21.90
C THR A 112 3.72 -8.06 20.90
N GLY A 113 3.85 -7.72 19.61
CA GLY A 113 2.86 -8.12 18.63
C GLY A 113 2.89 -9.62 18.37
N VAL A 114 4.08 -10.20 18.15
CA VAL A 114 4.21 -11.64 17.85
C VAL A 114 3.72 -12.45 19.04
N GLN A 115 4.02 -11.99 20.26
CA GLN A 115 3.54 -12.59 21.49
C GLN A 115 2.01 -12.46 21.67
N ALA A 116 1.39 -11.34 21.27
CA ALA A 116 -0.06 -11.21 21.31
C ALA A 116 -0.75 -12.19 20.36
N ILE A 117 -0.24 -12.38 19.14
CA ILE A 117 -0.80 -13.35 18.19
C ILE A 117 -0.57 -14.78 18.66
N ALA A 118 0.64 -15.07 19.14
CA ALA A 118 0.99 -16.33 19.79
C ALA A 118 -0.02 -16.74 20.87
N GLU A 119 -0.35 -15.80 21.75
CA GLU A 119 -1.31 -15.99 22.84
C GLU A 119 -2.75 -16.15 22.32
N ILE A 120 -3.18 -15.34 21.34
CA ILE A 120 -4.52 -15.44 20.73
C ILE A 120 -4.73 -16.77 20.00
N LEU A 121 -3.70 -17.26 19.30
CA LEU A 121 -3.78 -18.51 18.54
C LEU A 121 -3.57 -19.75 19.42
N GLY A 122 -3.20 -19.57 20.70
CA GLY A 122 -2.90 -20.66 21.63
C GLY A 122 -1.79 -21.61 21.16
N SER A 123 -1.06 -21.24 20.11
CA SER A 123 -0.19 -22.13 19.34
C SER A 123 1.30 -21.91 19.58
N LEU A 124 1.65 -20.86 20.32
CA LEU A 124 3.01 -20.57 20.77
C LEU A 124 3.03 -20.75 22.29
N GLY A 125 3.35 -21.97 22.74
CA GLY A 125 3.84 -22.14 24.11
C GLY A 125 5.25 -21.54 24.26
N ASP A 126 5.97 -21.90 25.31
CA ASP A 126 7.37 -21.50 25.51
C ASP A 126 8.37 -22.11 24.49
N GLY A 127 7.86 -22.74 23.41
CA GLY A 127 8.63 -23.45 22.40
C GLY A 127 8.94 -22.63 21.14
N PRO A 128 9.76 -23.18 20.24
CA PRO A 128 10.00 -22.57 18.93
C PRO A 128 8.74 -22.53 18.08
N PHE A 129 8.69 -21.59 17.13
CA PHE A 129 7.57 -21.43 16.20
C PHE A 129 8.07 -21.24 14.77
N THR A 130 7.21 -21.50 13.80
CA THR A 130 7.47 -21.20 12.40
C THR A 130 6.63 -20.02 11.94
N ALA A 131 7.21 -19.16 11.10
CA ALA A 131 6.48 -18.10 10.43
C ALA A 131 6.78 -18.09 8.93
N GLU A 132 5.74 -17.86 8.13
CA GLU A 132 5.82 -17.61 6.70
C GLU A 132 5.45 -16.16 6.43
N PHE A 133 6.15 -15.55 5.49
CA PHE A 133 6.00 -14.14 5.15
C PHE A 133 5.51 -13.99 3.73
N ILE A 134 4.82 -12.89 3.47
CA ILE A 134 4.43 -12.48 2.14
C ILE A 134 5.01 -11.10 1.86
N GLU A 135 5.64 -10.92 0.69
CA GLU A 135 6.12 -9.62 0.26
C GLU A 135 4.89 -8.74 -0.04
N MET A 136 4.73 -7.65 0.70
CA MET A 136 3.65 -6.69 0.47
C MET A 136 3.99 -5.80 -0.74
N PRO A 137 2.97 -5.27 -1.43
CA PRO A 137 3.19 -4.24 -2.43
C PRO A 137 3.97 -3.09 -1.78
N ARG A 138 5.16 -2.80 -2.32
CA ARG A 138 5.95 -1.68 -1.83
C ARG A 138 5.19 -0.38 -2.09
N ARG A 139 5.32 0.58 -1.18
CA ARG A 139 4.93 1.97 -1.45
C ARG A 139 5.96 2.61 -2.37
N GLU A 140 6.13 2.05 -3.55
CA GLU A 140 6.96 2.66 -4.58
C GLU A 140 6.13 3.77 -5.22
N PHE A 141 6.51 5.01 -4.88
CA PHE A 141 6.02 6.20 -5.54
C PHE A 141 6.66 6.25 -6.92
N ASP A 142 5.95 5.73 -7.91
CA ASP A 142 6.32 5.87 -9.32
C ASP A 142 5.50 6.99 -9.97
N TYR A 143 5.96 7.50 -11.12
CA TYR A 143 5.25 8.54 -11.89
C TYR A 143 3.81 8.12 -12.26
N LYS A 144 3.51 6.81 -12.25
CA LYS A 144 2.16 6.26 -12.44
C LYS A 144 1.16 6.70 -11.36
N VAL A 145 1.62 7.04 -10.15
CA VAL A 145 0.80 7.62 -9.08
C VAL A 145 0.35 9.04 -9.45
N ASP A 146 1.24 9.81 -10.08
CA ASP A 146 0.90 11.15 -10.57
C ASP A 146 -0.12 11.08 -11.72
N MET A 147 0.01 10.08 -12.61
CA MET A 147 -0.96 9.85 -13.68
C MET A 147 -2.36 9.51 -13.13
N TRP A 148 -2.44 8.73 -12.05
CA TRP A 148 -3.71 8.49 -11.36
C TRP A 148 -4.30 9.80 -10.80
N SER A 149 -3.47 10.57 -10.08
CA SER A 149 -3.89 11.85 -9.50
C SER A 149 -4.39 12.81 -10.56
N LEU A 150 -3.76 12.83 -11.73
CA LEU A 150 -4.22 13.60 -12.89
C LEU A 150 -5.59 13.14 -13.39
N GLY A 151 -5.86 11.84 -13.43
CA GLY A 151 -7.18 11.29 -13.75
C GLY A 151 -8.26 11.75 -12.78
N ILE A 152 -7.96 11.79 -11.47
CA ILE A 152 -8.87 12.28 -10.45
C ILE A 152 -9.19 13.76 -10.67
N VAL A 153 -8.15 14.57 -10.90
CA VAL A 153 -8.30 16.01 -11.16
C VAL A 153 -9.11 16.25 -12.44
N LEU A 154 -8.81 15.52 -13.52
CA LEU A 154 -9.51 15.65 -14.79
C LEU A 154 -10.99 15.28 -14.67
N TYR A 155 -11.30 14.14 -14.03
CA TYR A 155 -12.67 13.78 -13.73
C TYR A 155 -13.37 14.87 -12.92
N THR A 156 -12.71 15.38 -11.87
CA THR A 156 -13.30 16.38 -10.97
C THR A 156 -13.60 17.70 -11.69
N MET A 157 -12.73 18.12 -12.62
CA MET A 157 -12.96 19.31 -13.44
C MET A 157 -14.22 19.19 -14.32
N ILE A 158 -14.54 18.00 -14.80
CA ILE A 158 -15.73 17.75 -15.65
C ILE A 158 -16.98 17.49 -14.79
N ALA A 159 -16.86 16.65 -13.76
CA ALA A 159 -17.98 16.18 -12.94
C ALA A 159 -18.37 17.14 -11.81
N GLY A 160 -17.48 18.05 -11.40
CA GLY A 160 -17.66 18.94 -10.24
C GLY A 160 -17.59 18.23 -8.88
N LYS A 161 -17.24 16.95 -8.84
CA LYS A 161 -17.09 16.12 -7.63
C LYS A 161 -16.02 15.06 -7.85
N VAL A 162 -15.49 14.51 -6.77
CA VAL A 162 -14.49 13.42 -6.84
C VAL A 162 -15.10 12.11 -7.36
N PRO A 163 -14.32 11.26 -8.05
CA PRO A 163 -14.82 10.00 -8.64
C PRO A 163 -15.10 8.91 -7.60
N PHE A 164 -14.33 8.88 -6.51
CA PHE A 164 -14.40 7.84 -5.48
C PHE A 164 -14.79 8.41 -4.13
N LYS A 165 -15.66 7.70 -3.40
CA LYS A 165 -16.10 8.08 -2.04
C LYS A 165 -15.54 7.17 -0.96
N LYS A 166 -15.12 5.95 -1.32
CA LYS A 166 -14.62 4.93 -0.41
C LYS A 166 -13.31 4.34 -0.94
N GLU A 167 -12.46 3.88 -0.03
CA GLU A 167 -11.19 3.21 -0.38
C GLU A 167 -11.43 1.95 -1.24
N ASN A 168 -12.48 1.18 -0.96
CA ASN A 168 -12.82 -0.01 -1.75
C ASN A 168 -13.15 0.32 -3.21
N ASP A 169 -13.83 1.45 -3.46
CA ASP A 169 -14.20 1.86 -4.82
C ASP A 169 -12.93 2.13 -5.66
N ILE A 170 -11.88 2.63 -5.02
CA ILE A 170 -10.57 2.89 -5.65
C ILE A 170 -9.87 1.57 -5.99
N VAL A 171 -9.83 0.62 -5.05
CA VAL A 171 -9.22 -0.69 -5.27
C VAL A 171 -9.94 -1.47 -6.37
N GLU A 172 -11.26 -1.30 -6.48
CA GLU A 172 -12.08 -1.93 -7.53
C GLU A 172 -12.09 -1.14 -8.84
N GLY A 173 -11.56 0.08 -8.88
CA GLY A 173 -11.60 0.95 -10.06
C GLY A 173 -13.01 1.41 -10.44
N LYS A 174 -13.95 1.40 -9.50
CA LYS A 174 -15.37 1.72 -9.74
C LYS A 174 -15.65 3.16 -9.35
N TYR A 175 -15.74 4.04 -10.34
CA TYR A 175 -16.19 5.41 -10.14
C TYR A 175 -17.54 5.66 -10.81
N ASP A 176 -18.23 6.72 -10.38
CA ASP A 176 -19.52 7.12 -10.94
C ASP A 176 -19.33 7.75 -12.34
N GLU A 177 -19.76 7.10 -13.41
CA GLU A 177 -19.62 7.66 -14.77
C GLU A 177 -20.77 8.60 -15.16
N ALA A 178 -21.89 8.58 -14.43
CA ALA A 178 -23.06 9.40 -14.76
C ALA A 178 -22.77 10.92 -14.85
N PRO A 179 -21.92 11.52 -13.98
CA PRO A 179 -21.57 12.94 -14.02
C PRO A 179 -20.78 13.35 -15.26
N ILE A 180 -20.01 12.43 -15.83
CA ILE A 180 -19.25 12.67 -17.06
C ILE A 180 -19.99 12.16 -18.30
N ALA A 181 -21.24 11.70 -18.18
CA ALA A 181 -22.00 11.14 -19.29
C ALA A 181 -22.15 12.10 -20.48
N GLY A 182 -22.19 13.42 -20.24
CA GLY A 182 -22.24 14.46 -21.27
C GLY A 182 -20.89 14.86 -21.87
N ALA A 183 -19.77 14.34 -21.34
CA ALA A 183 -18.43 14.64 -21.86
C ALA A 183 -18.16 13.95 -23.21
N SER A 184 -17.17 14.44 -23.95
CA SER A 184 -16.76 13.83 -25.22
C SER A 184 -16.24 12.41 -25.01
N ALA A 185 -16.33 11.57 -26.05
CA ALA A 185 -15.80 10.21 -26.02
C ALA A 185 -14.31 10.20 -25.65
N ASP A 186 -13.52 11.08 -26.27
CA ASP A 186 -12.09 11.23 -25.98
C ASP A 186 -11.82 11.65 -24.51
N ALA A 187 -12.71 12.42 -23.88
CA ALA A 187 -12.57 12.82 -22.47
C ALA A 187 -12.81 11.64 -21.53
N LYS A 188 -13.79 10.79 -21.85
CA LYS A 188 -14.07 9.58 -21.07
C LYS A 188 -12.95 8.56 -21.23
N ASP A 189 -12.43 8.41 -22.45
CA ASP A 189 -11.35 7.48 -22.76
C ASP A 189 -10.07 7.81 -21.98
N ILE A 190 -9.63 9.08 -22.01
CA ILE A 190 -8.45 9.52 -21.28
C ILE A 190 -8.63 9.40 -19.75
N ILE A 191 -9.83 9.69 -19.23
CA ILE A 191 -10.14 9.49 -17.79
C ILE A 191 -10.05 8.00 -17.43
N GLY A 192 -10.65 7.12 -18.23
CA GLY A 192 -10.60 5.67 -18.03
C GLY A 192 -9.16 5.13 -18.05
N ALA A 193 -8.34 5.62 -18.97
CA ALA A 193 -6.93 5.23 -19.06
C ALA A 193 -6.11 5.70 -17.83
N LEU A 194 -6.33 6.93 -17.36
CA LEU A 194 -5.65 7.46 -16.17
C LEU A 194 -6.11 6.80 -14.87
N LEU A 195 -7.41 6.48 -14.77
CA LEU A 195 -8.03 5.81 -13.61
C LEU A 195 -8.00 4.27 -13.72
N ASN A 196 -7.06 3.72 -14.47
CA ASN A 196 -6.85 2.27 -14.51
C ASN A 196 -6.21 1.78 -13.20
N VAL A 197 -6.79 0.74 -12.59
CA VAL A 197 -6.29 0.14 -11.35
C VAL A 197 -4.89 -0.43 -11.51
N ILE A 198 -4.58 -0.97 -12.69
CA ILE A 198 -3.28 -1.53 -13.02
C ILE A 198 -2.34 -0.38 -13.40
N ALA A 199 -1.44 -0.01 -12.49
CA ALA A 199 -0.51 1.12 -12.69
C ALA A 199 0.32 1.02 -13.98
N ALA A 200 0.70 -0.20 -14.39
CA ALA A 200 1.44 -0.44 -15.64
C ALA A 200 0.64 -0.11 -16.90
N GLU A 201 -0.69 -0.18 -16.85
CA GLU A 201 -1.59 0.11 -17.97
C GLU A 201 -1.95 1.60 -18.06
N ARG A 202 -1.66 2.40 -17.03
CA ARG A 202 -1.83 3.85 -17.11
C ARG A 202 -0.86 4.43 -18.15
N PRO A 203 -1.25 5.43 -18.94
CA PRO A 203 -0.36 6.03 -19.93
C PRO A 203 0.84 6.73 -19.26
N THR A 204 1.94 6.93 -20.00
CA THR A 204 2.99 7.90 -19.63
C THR A 204 2.56 9.32 -20.03
N CYS A 205 3.29 10.34 -19.56
CA CYS A 205 3.06 11.72 -19.99
C CYS A 205 3.17 11.87 -21.51
N GLU A 206 4.17 11.24 -22.15
CA GLU A 206 4.36 11.31 -23.60
C GLU A 206 3.18 10.68 -24.36
N GLN A 207 2.69 9.53 -23.88
CA GLN A 207 1.51 8.87 -24.44
C GLN A 207 0.26 9.73 -24.27
N LEU A 208 0.11 10.38 -23.11
CA LEU A 208 -1.02 11.24 -22.81
C LEU A 208 -1.05 12.48 -23.72
N MET A 209 0.11 13.08 -24.01
CA MET A 209 0.21 14.24 -24.91
C MET A 209 -0.21 13.91 -26.35
N GLN A 210 -0.07 12.65 -26.76
CA GLN A 210 -0.48 12.16 -28.08
C GLN A 210 -1.97 11.78 -28.13
N HIS A 211 -2.64 11.71 -26.98
CA HIS A 211 -4.05 11.35 -26.90
C HIS A 211 -4.91 12.39 -27.65
N PRO A 212 -5.89 11.97 -28.48
CA PRO A 212 -6.72 12.89 -29.26
C PRO A 212 -7.33 14.04 -28.46
N TRP A 213 -7.78 13.76 -27.23
CA TRP A 213 -8.33 14.78 -26.33
C TRP A 213 -7.36 15.94 -26.05
N VAL A 214 -6.07 15.65 -25.86
CA VAL A 214 -5.02 16.64 -25.55
C VAL A 214 -4.48 17.25 -26.85
N ALA A 215 -4.14 16.42 -27.82
CA ALA A 215 -3.55 16.85 -29.08
C ALA A 215 -4.47 17.82 -29.85
N ASN A 216 -5.79 17.57 -29.86
CA ASN A 216 -6.77 18.43 -30.51
C ASN A 216 -6.96 19.78 -29.81
N ALA A 217 -6.72 19.85 -28.49
CA ALA A 217 -6.74 21.11 -27.76
C ALA A 217 -5.49 21.95 -28.04
N MET A 218 -4.33 21.30 -28.17
CA MET A 218 -3.04 21.94 -28.45
C MET A 218 -2.92 22.48 -29.87
N THR A 219 -3.65 21.90 -30.84
CA THR A 219 -3.69 22.38 -32.24
C THR A 219 -4.70 23.51 -32.47
N LYS A 220 -5.60 23.75 -31.52
CA LYS A 220 -6.59 24.84 -31.58
C LYS A 220 -6.18 26.08 -30.78
N ALA A 221 -4.96 26.12 -30.25
CA ALA A 221 -4.38 27.23 -29.49
C ALA A 221 -3.48 28.12 -30.36
#